data_AF-A0A9N9KB04-F1
#
_entry.id   AF-A0A9N9KB04-F1
#
_cell.length_a   1.000
_cell.length_b   1.000
_cell.length_c   1.000
_cell.angle_alpha   90.00
_cell.angle_beta   90.00
_cell.angle_gamma   90.00
#
_symmetry.space_group_name_H-M   'P 1'
#
loop_
_entity.id
_entity.type
_entity.pdbx_description
1 polymer ?
#
loop_
_entity_poly.entity_id
_entity_poly.type
_entity_poly.pdbx_seq_one_letter_code
_entity_poly.pdbx_strand_id
1 'polypeptide(L)'
;EFEALDAGNHIPLISIITTNVDEIIEIDKNAQYNKKLCRALIERATSVQLKIKILQRRKQEIKKRLEQNEYRESFKKFAYVVIKTRNFVANITQFQSFKLLGTIKIKEDFLQLTNLFDNCIKMLGFTVVIGDEELKDIDVCSLEEDLNEMNE
;
A
#
# COMPACT_ATOMS: atom_id res chain seq x y z
N GLU A 1 -2.53 10.95 18.75
CA GLU A 1 -1.45 10.04 19.18
C GLU A 1 -0.86 9.34 17.97
N PHE A 2 0.26 9.83 17.45
CA PHE A 2 1.03 9.16 16.36
C PHE A 2 2.52 9.04 16.74
N GLU A 3 2.84 9.19 18.02
CA GLU A 3 4.22 9.17 18.54
C GLU A 3 4.75 7.76 18.86
N ALA A 4 4.04 6.69 18.51
CA ALA A 4 4.55 5.31 18.66
C ALA A 4 5.22 4.77 17.38
N LEU A 5 5.77 5.66 16.55
CA LEU A 5 6.43 5.33 15.27
C LEU A 5 7.82 6.00 15.22
N ASP A 6 8.65 5.72 16.22
CA ASP A 6 10.08 6.02 16.15
C ASP A 6 10.93 4.95 16.85
N ALA A 7 12.20 4.93 16.47
CA ALA A 7 13.30 4.00 16.76
C ALA A 7 13.49 2.86 15.76
N GLY A 8 14.04 3.22 14.59
CA GLY A 8 15.07 2.39 13.95
C GLY A 8 14.62 1.16 13.16
N ASN A 9 13.33 0.86 13.09
CA ASN A 9 12.84 -0.27 12.31
C ASN A 9 11.93 0.24 11.20
N HIS A 10 12.35 0.06 9.95
CA HIS A 10 11.55 0.31 8.74
C HIS A 10 10.54 -0.83 8.45
N ILE A 11 10.73 -1.96 9.15
CA ILE A 11 9.91 -3.18 9.16
C ILE A 11 8.42 -2.95 9.58
N PRO A 12 8.06 -2.05 10.53
CA PRO A 12 6.69 -1.85 10.99
C PRO A 12 5.77 -1.30 9.89
N LEU A 13 6.22 -0.35 9.07
CA LEU A 13 5.32 0.29 8.08
C LEU A 13 4.90 -0.67 6.97
N ILE A 14 5.84 -1.45 6.43
CA ILE A 14 5.53 -2.47 5.42
C ILE A 14 4.57 -3.50 6.02
N SER A 15 4.83 -3.97 7.24
CA SER A 15 3.96 -4.93 7.93
C SER A 15 2.55 -4.38 8.18
N ILE A 16 2.43 -3.11 8.61
CA ILE A 16 1.15 -2.43 8.81
C ILE A 16 0.37 -2.40 7.50
N ILE A 17 1.03 -1.99 6.40
CA ILE A 17 0.35 -1.92 5.11
C ILE A 17 -0.08 -3.31 4.65
N THR A 18 0.80 -4.32 4.70
CA THR A 18 0.48 -5.69 4.30
C THR A 18 -0.71 -6.22 5.10
N THR A 19 -0.68 -6.10 6.42
CA THR A 19 -1.74 -6.60 7.31
C THR A 19 -3.09 -5.94 6.98
N ASN A 20 -3.12 -4.62 6.82
CA ASN A 20 -4.36 -3.92 6.52
C ASN A 20 -4.88 -4.19 5.10
N VAL A 21 -3.99 -4.41 4.12
CA VAL A 21 -4.37 -4.84 2.77
C VAL A 21 -4.99 -6.23 2.78
N ASP A 22 -4.38 -7.17 3.51
CA ASP A 22 -4.91 -8.52 3.66
C ASP A 22 -6.29 -8.50 4.35
N GLU A 23 -6.46 -7.66 5.37
CA GLU A 23 -7.75 -7.46 6.03
C GLU A 23 -8.79 -6.82 5.10
N ILE A 24 -8.43 -5.85 4.25
CA ILE A 24 -9.36 -5.27 3.24
C ILE A 24 -9.89 -6.39 2.33
N ILE A 25 -9.00 -7.24 1.84
CA ILE A 25 -9.35 -8.37 0.96
C ILE A 25 -10.26 -9.36 1.69
N GLU A 26 -9.97 -9.64 2.97
CA GLU A 26 -10.77 -10.57 3.76
C GLU A 26 -12.16 -10.03 4.12
N ILE A 27 -12.28 -8.73 4.42
CA ILE A 27 -13.57 -8.07 4.65
C ILE A 27 -14.45 -8.19 3.41
N ASP A 28 -13.90 -7.99 2.21
CA ASP A 28 -14.67 -8.08 0.97
C ASP A 28 -15.17 -9.50 0.68
N LYS A 29 -14.34 -10.53 0.91
CA LYS A 29 -14.78 -11.92 0.78
C LYS A 29 -16.00 -12.23 1.65
N ASN A 30 -16.02 -11.68 2.86
CA ASN A 30 -17.07 -11.88 3.86
C ASN A 30 -18.20 -10.84 3.78
N ALA A 31 -18.13 -9.88 2.84
CA ALA A 31 -19.12 -8.82 2.73
C ALA A 31 -20.50 -9.39 2.40
N GLN A 32 -21.53 -8.86 3.07
CA GLN A 32 -22.93 -9.21 2.78
C GLN A 32 -23.58 -8.18 1.85
N TYR A 33 -23.15 -6.91 1.94
CA TYR A 33 -23.72 -5.79 1.20
C TYR A 33 -22.64 -4.99 0.47
N ASN A 34 -23.06 -4.12 -0.45
CA ASN A 34 -22.23 -3.10 -1.10
C ASN A 34 -20.96 -3.60 -1.83
N LYS A 35 -20.92 -4.88 -2.24
CA LYS A 35 -19.80 -5.49 -2.99
C LYS A 35 -19.41 -4.71 -4.24
N LYS A 36 -20.40 -4.18 -4.98
CA LYS A 36 -20.15 -3.36 -6.19
C LYS A 36 -19.39 -2.08 -5.89
N LEU A 37 -19.68 -1.44 -4.75
CA LEU A 37 -18.99 -0.24 -4.29
C LEU A 37 -17.56 -0.58 -3.84
N CYS A 38 -17.37 -1.70 -3.13
CA CYS A 38 -16.07 -2.11 -2.62
C CYS A 38 -15.10 -2.54 -3.72
N ARG A 39 -15.59 -3.09 -4.85
CA ARG A 39 -14.77 -3.65 -5.93
C ARG A 39 -13.55 -2.80 -6.31
N ALA A 40 -13.74 -1.50 -6.51
CA ALA A 40 -12.67 -0.59 -6.92
C ALA A 40 -11.60 -0.36 -5.84
N LEU A 41 -11.95 -0.48 -4.56
CA LEU A 41 -11.00 -0.42 -3.44
C LEU A 41 -10.23 -1.75 -3.30
N ILE A 42 -10.88 -2.88 -3.60
CA ILE A 42 -10.24 -4.20 -3.56
C ILE A 42 -9.25 -4.40 -4.69
N GLU A 43 -9.57 -3.96 -5.91
CA GLU A 43 -8.63 -3.98 -7.03
C GLU A 43 -7.36 -3.17 -6.70
N ARG A 44 -7.53 -2.02 -6.04
CA ARG A 44 -6.42 -1.20 -5.53
C ARG A 44 -5.63 -1.89 -4.43
N ALA A 45 -6.30 -2.47 -3.43
CA ALA A 45 -5.65 -3.22 -2.36
C ALA A 45 -4.85 -4.41 -2.91
N THR A 46 -5.39 -5.14 -3.89
CA THR A 46 -4.72 -6.26 -4.55
C THR A 46 -3.48 -5.79 -5.33
N SER A 47 -3.58 -4.67 -6.05
CA SER A 47 -2.44 -4.05 -6.74
C SER A 47 -1.32 -3.69 -5.75
N VAL A 48 -1.67 -3.10 -4.61
CA VAL A 48 -0.72 -2.79 -3.54
C VAL A 48 -0.10 -4.06 -2.95
N GLN A 49 -0.89 -5.11 -2.73
CA GLN A 49 -0.39 -6.38 -2.20
C GLN A 49 0.72 -6.96 -3.10
N LEU A 50 0.47 -7.01 -4.42
CA LEU A 50 1.45 -7.47 -5.39
C LEU A 50 2.72 -6.64 -5.33
N LYS A 51 2.56 -5.32 -5.30
CA LYS A 51 3.71 -4.42 -5.35
C LYS A 51 4.51 -4.45 -4.05
N ILE A 52 3.89 -4.59 -2.89
CA ILE A 52 4.60 -4.82 -1.62
C ILE A 52 5.38 -6.13 -1.66
N LYS A 53 4.83 -7.19 -2.25
CA LYS A 53 5.58 -8.45 -2.43
C LYS A 53 6.83 -8.26 -3.29
N ILE A 54 6.75 -7.47 -4.36
CA ILE A 54 7.92 -7.11 -5.18
C ILE A 54 8.94 -6.31 -4.36
N LEU A 55 8.45 -5.29 -3.66
CA LEU A 55 9.27 -4.46 -2.77
C LEU A 55 9.99 -5.31 -1.70
N GLN A 56 9.30 -6.26 -1.07
CA GLN A 56 9.88 -7.16 -0.08
C GLN A 56 10.96 -8.11 -0.63
N ARG A 57 11.10 -8.27 -1.95
CA ARG A 57 12.25 -8.97 -2.55
C ARG A 57 13.50 -8.08 -2.61
N ARG A 58 13.32 -6.76 -2.64
CA ARG A 58 14.38 -5.74 -2.71
C ARG A 58 14.58 -5.03 -1.37
N LYS A 59 14.61 -5.81 -0.28
CA LYS A 59 14.62 -5.28 1.10
C LYS A 59 15.74 -4.28 1.35
N GLN A 60 16.93 -4.52 0.81
CA GLN A 60 18.08 -3.65 1.03
C GLN A 60 17.92 -2.28 0.35
N GLU A 61 17.49 -2.25 -0.91
CA GLU A 61 17.21 -1.01 -1.65
C GLU A 61 16.14 -0.15 -0.98
N ILE A 62 15.07 -0.79 -0.49
CA ILE A 62 13.98 -0.09 0.19
C ILE A 62 14.43 0.49 1.51
N LYS A 63 15.26 -0.24 2.28
CA LYS A 63 15.81 0.26 3.53
C LYS A 63 16.56 1.56 3.28
N LYS A 64 17.42 1.61 2.25
CA LYS A 64 18.14 2.80 1.81
C LYS A 64 17.20 3.94 1.38
N ARG A 65 16.13 3.65 0.65
CA ARG A 65 15.12 4.67 0.28
C ARG A 65 14.36 5.21 1.49
N LEU A 66 14.04 4.37 2.47
CA LEU A 66 13.31 4.78 3.67
C LEU A 66 14.15 5.62 4.65
N GLU A 67 15.47 5.67 4.47
CA GLU A 67 16.33 6.65 5.15
C GLU A 67 16.12 8.08 4.60
N GLN A 68 15.61 8.21 3.37
CA GLN A 68 15.26 9.51 2.78
C GLN A 68 13.95 10.03 3.40
N ASN A 69 14.01 11.22 4.02
CA ASN A 69 12.88 11.80 4.75
C ASN A 69 11.60 11.90 3.92
N GLU A 70 11.69 12.39 2.68
CA GLU A 70 10.52 12.55 1.81
C GLU A 70 9.84 11.21 1.47
N TYR A 71 10.65 10.19 1.16
CA TYR A 71 10.16 8.85 0.85
C TYR A 71 9.53 8.21 2.10
N ARG A 72 10.17 8.34 3.26
CA ARG A 72 9.64 7.85 4.56
C ARG A 72 8.30 8.47 4.91
N GLU A 73 8.16 9.79 4.78
CA GLU A 73 6.91 10.49 5.08
C GLU A 73 5.80 10.10 4.10
N SER A 74 6.15 9.89 2.83
CA SER A 74 5.21 9.34 1.83
C SER A 74 4.75 7.93 2.20
N PHE A 75 5.65 7.09 2.72
CA PHE A 75 5.34 5.73 3.18
C PHE A 75 4.41 5.73 4.39
N LYS A 76 4.60 6.65 5.35
CA LYS A 76 3.70 6.84 6.50
C LYS A 76 2.30 7.29 6.06
N LYS A 77 2.22 8.26 5.13
CA LYS A 77 0.94 8.71 4.55
C LYS A 77 0.22 7.57 3.86
N PHE A 78 0.95 6.73 3.13
CA PHE A 78 0.36 5.57 2.48
C PHE A 78 -0.20 4.55 3.49
N ALA A 79 0.54 4.22 4.55
CA ALA A 79 0.05 3.35 5.62
C ALA A 79 -1.25 3.90 6.24
N TYR A 80 -1.32 5.20 6.49
CA TYR A 80 -2.52 5.85 6.98
C TYR A 80 -3.71 5.72 6.01
N VAL A 81 -3.49 5.92 4.70
CA VAL A 81 -4.53 5.77 3.68
C VAL A 81 -5.07 4.34 3.65
N VAL A 82 -4.19 3.34 3.70
CA VAL A 82 -4.58 1.93 3.71
C VAL A 82 -5.42 1.59 4.93
N ILE A 83 -5.05 2.06 6.13
CA ILE A 83 -5.85 1.90 7.36
C ILE A 83 -7.24 2.55 7.22
N LYS A 84 -7.30 3.76 6.65
CA LYS A 84 -8.57 4.46 6.43
C LYS A 84 -9.46 3.72 5.43
N THR A 85 -8.89 3.20 4.35
CA THR A 85 -9.60 2.36 3.38
C THR A 85 -10.14 1.10 4.05
N ARG A 86 -9.34 0.41 4.87
CA ARG A 86 -9.76 -0.76 5.64
C ARG A 86 -10.97 -0.49 6.53
N ASN A 87 -10.93 0.60 7.30
CA ASN A 87 -12.05 0.99 8.16
C ASN A 87 -13.30 1.38 7.34
N PHE A 88 -13.12 2.07 6.21
CA PHE A 88 -14.24 2.40 5.33
C PHE A 88 -14.91 1.15 4.77
N VAL A 89 -14.13 0.21 4.20
CA VAL A 89 -14.65 -1.06 3.66
C VAL A 89 -15.35 -1.86 4.75
N ALA A 90 -14.79 -1.95 5.96
CA ALA A 90 -15.45 -2.58 7.11
C ALA A 90 -16.82 -1.96 7.41
N ASN A 91 -16.90 -0.63 7.43
CA ASN A 91 -18.14 0.07 7.69
C ASN A 91 -19.17 -0.18 6.59
N ILE A 92 -18.79 -0.02 5.31
CA ILE A 92 -19.78 -0.08 4.22
C ILE A 92 -20.27 -1.48 3.91
N THR A 93 -19.51 -2.53 4.23
CA THR A 93 -19.90 -3.93 3.95
C THR A 93 -20.89 -4.51 4.96
N GLN A 94 -21.02 -3.89 6.15
CA GLN A 94 -21.87 -4.36 7.24
C GLN A 94 -23.31 -3.83 7.20
N PHE A 95 -23.60 -2.72 6.51
CA PHE A 95 -24.94 -2.11 6.49
C PHE A 95 -25.63 -2.25 5.14
N GLN A 96 -26.87 -2.75 5.15
CA GLN A 96 -27.70 -2.91 3.95
C GLN A 96 -28.15 -1.57 3.35
N SER A 97 -28.40 -0.56 4.18
CA SER A 97 -28.91 0.74 3.75
C SER A 97 -28.30 1.89 4.55
N PHE A 98 -28.00 2.98 3.86
CA PHE A 98 -27.57 4.24 4.44
C PHE A 98 -28.67 5.28 4.23
N LYS A 99 -28.96 6.11 5.24
CA LYS A 99 -29.84 7.27 5.06
C LYS A 99 -29.26 8.21 4.00
N LEU A 100 -30.09 9.05 3.36
CA LEU A 100 -29.67 9.95 2.26
C LEU A 100 -28.40 10.78 2.59
N LEU A 101 -28.33 11.35 3.79
CA LEU A 101 -27.13 12.07 4.28
C LEU A 101 -25.90 11.16 4.42
N GLY A 102 -26.11 9.90 4.80
CA GLY A 102 -25.07 8.87 4.82
C GLY A 102 -24.57 8.52 3.42
N THR A 103 -25.45 8.49 2.41
CA THR A 103 -25.08 8.20 1.02
C THR A 103 -24.18 9.29 0.40
N ILE A 104 -24.46 10.57 0.69
CA ILE A 104 -23.61 11.69 0.22
C ILE A 104 -22.21 11.57 0.84
N LYS A 105 -22.14 11.37 2.15
CA LYS A 105 -20.87 11.21 2.87
C LYS A 105 -20.08 10.00 2.39
N ILE A 106 -20.74 8.87 2.15
CA ILE A 106 -20.09 7.66 1.62
C ILE A 106 -19.47 7.92 0.25
N LYS A 107 -20.15 8.67 -0.61
CA LYS A 107 -19.62 9.03 -1.93
C LYS A 107 -18.39 9.93 -1.80
N GLU A 108 -18.43 10.94 -0.94
CA GLU A 108 -17.30 11.84 -0.68
C GLU A 108 -16.10 11.10 -0.09
N ASP A 109 -16.32 10.29 0.96
CA ASP A 109 -15.30 9.47 1.60
C ASP A 109 -14.68 8.50 0.58
N PHE A 110 -15.49 7.85 -0.27
CA PHE A 110 -15.01 6.95 -1.32
C PHE A 110 -14.12 7.67 -2.34
N LEU A 111 -14.56 8.83 -2.84
CA LEU A 111 -13.81 9.60 -3.84
C LEU A 111 -12.51 10.16 -3.24
N GLN A 112 -12.55 10.62 -1.99
CA GLN A 112 -11.36 11.09 -1.29
C GLN A 112 -10.37 9.94 -1.07
N LEU A 113 -10.85 8.78 -0.60
CA LEU A 113 -9.99 7.62 -0.34
C LEU A 113 -9.36 7.10 -1.63
N THR A 114 -10.12 6.94 -2.71
CA THR A 114 -9.56 6.49 -4.00
C THR A 114 -8.51 7.46 -4.53
N ASN A 115 -8.73 8.78 -4.44
CA ASN A 115 -7.74 9.78 -4.84
C ASN A 115 -6.47 9.73 -3.97
N LEU A 116 -6.61 9.65 -2.63
CA LEU A 116 -5.47 9.53 -1.73
C LEU A 116 -4.68 8.24 -1.98
N PHE A 117 -5.38 7.13 -2.23
CA PHE A 117 -4.77 5.83 -2.51
C PHE A 117 -3.99 5.87 -3.82
N ASP A 118 -4.59 6.40 -4.89
CA ASP A 118 -3.97 6.52 -6.20
C ASP A 118 -2.77 7.49 -6.18
N ASN A 119 -2.84 8.58 -5.41
CA ASN A 119 -1.72 9.50 -5.24
C ASN A 119 -0.58 8.87 -4.44
N CYS A 120 -0.88 8.11 -3.38
CA CYS A 120 0.17 7.39 -2.66
C CYS A 120 0.79 6.30 -3.54
N ILE A 121 0.01 5.64 -4.39
CA ILE A 121 0.54 4.69 -5.37
C ILE A 121 1.55 5.41 -6.29
N LYS A 122 1.16 6.54 -6.88
CA LYS A 122 2.04 7.33 -7.76
C LYS A 122 3.29 7.84 -7.03
N MET A 123 3.13 8.46 -5.85
CA MET A 123 4.23 9.07 -5.08
C MET A 123 5.26 8.07 -4.60
N LEU A 124 4.85 6.85 -4.23
CA LEU A 124 5.77 5.82 -3.76
C LEU A 124 6.63 5.21 -4.87
N GLY A 125 6.49 5.66 -6.12
CA GLY A 125 7.17 5.06 -7.26
C GLY A 125 6.62 3.67 -7.56
N PHE A 126 5.32 3.42 -7.33
CA PHE A 126 4.68 2.19 -7.82
C PHE A 126 4.48 2.19 -9.34
N THR A 127 5.16 3.05 -10.10
CA THR A 127 5.72 2.68 -11.40
C THR A 127 6.69 1.53 -11.19
N VAL A 128 6.13 0.31 -11.10
CA VAL A 128 6.76 -0.91 -11.64
C VAL A 128 6.71 -0.85 -13.18
N VAL A 129 6.94 0.34 -13.73
CA VAL A 129 7.84 0.49 -14.85
C VAL A 129 9.00 1.20 -14.19
N ILE A 130 9.82 0.42 -13.51
CA ILE A 130 11.22 0.78 -13.52
C ILE A 130 11.51 0.88 -15.02
N GLY A 131 11.91 2.05 -15.52
CA GLY A 131 12.26 2.14 -16.94
C GLY A 131 13.25 1.01 -17.24
N ASP A 132 13.16 0.38 -18.42
CA ASP A 132 13.99 -0.80 -18.74
C ASP A 132 15.47 -0.58 -18.35
N GLU A 133 15.96 0.66 -18.41
CA GLU A 133 17.29 1.09 -17.96
C GLU A 133 17.53 0.98 -16.44
N GLU A 134 16.68 1.55 -15.59
CA GLU A 134 16.87 1.45 -14.12
C GLU A 134 16.71 0.00 -13.62
N LEU A 135 15.94 -0.83 -14.33
CA LEU A 135 15.74 -2.23 -13.95
C LEU A 135 17.00 -3.01 -14.28
N LYS A 136 17.55 -2.75 -15.46
CA LYS A 136 18.82 -3.29 -15.90
C LYS A 136 19.95 -2.88 -14.97
N ASP A 137 19.98 -1.65 -14.47
CA ASP A 137 21.02 -1.21 -13.53
C ASP A 137 20.92 -1.95 -12.18
N ILE A 138 19.69 -2.17 -11.68
CA ILE A 138 19.47 -2.94 -10.45
C ILE A 138 19.82 -4.42 -10.65
N ASP A 139 19.43 -4.99 -11.79
CA ASP A 139 19.72 -6.39 -12.13
C ASP A 139 21.22 -6.61 -12.33
N VAL A 140 21.95 -5.65 -12.93
CA VAL A 140 23.41 -5.69 -13.06
C VAL A 140 24.08 -5.57 -11.69
N CYS A 141 23.66 -4.63 -10.83
CA CYS A 141 24.21 -4.53 -9.47
C CYS A 141 24.01 -5.85 -8.69
N SER A 142 22.81 -6.44 -8.78
CA SER A 142 22.51 -7.71 -8.10
C SER A 142 23.34 -8.87 -8.65
N LEU A 143 23.53 -8.92 -9.97
CA LEU A 143 24.37 -9.92 -10.62
C LEU A 143 25.85 -9.78 -10.21
N GLU A 144 26.36 -8.56 -10.12
CA GLU A 144 27.73 -8.30 -9.68
C GLU A 144 27.95 -8.70 -8.21
N GLU A 145 26.97 -8.44 -7.33
CA GLU A 145 26.98 -8.92 -5.94
C GLU A 145 27.05 -10.46 -5.88
N ASP A 146 26.15 -11.15 -6.58
CA ASP A 146 26.12 -12.62 -6.64
C ASP A 146 27.44 -13.19 -7.22
N LEU A 147 27.98 -12.59 -8.29
CA LEU A 147 29.25 -13.04 -8.90
C LEU A 147 30.44 -12.86 -7.97
N ASN A 148 30.45 -11.82 -7.14
CA ASN A 148 31.52 -11.64 -6.15
C ASN A 148 31.42 -12.69 -5.04
N GLU A 149 30.22 -12.96 -4.52
CA GLU A 149 30.00 -14.02 -3.52
C GLU A 149 30.37 -15.42 -4.04
N MET A 150 30.16 -15.69 -5.33
CA MET A 150 30.51 -16.97 -5.95
C MET A 150 32.01 -17.17 -6.20
N ASN A 151 32.81 -16.09 -6.19
CA ASN A 151 34.25 -16.13 -6.46
C ASN A 151 35.11 -16.02 -5.18
N GLU A 152 34.49 -15.90 -4.00
CA GLU A 152 35.13 -16.08 -2.69
C GLU A 152 35.12 -17.55 -2.24
#